data_AF-A0A1H3S8B4-F1
#
_entry.id   AF-A0A1H3S8B4-F1
#
_cell.length_a   1.000
_cell.length_b   1.000
_cell.length_c   1.000
_cell.angle_alpha   90.00
_cell.angle_beta   90.00
_cell.angle_gamma   90.00
#
_symmetry.space_group_name_H-M   'P 1'
#
loop_
_entity.id
_entity.type
_entity.pdbx_description
1 polymer ?
#
loop_
_entity_poly.entity_id
_entity_poly.type
_entity_poly.pdbx_seq_one_letter_code
_entity_poly.pdbx_strand_id
1 'polypeptide(L)'
;MSSRYAVVLGPGSILPDRGFLISQAWGDVPVSYVQDHEIFNECRFLDLKINKWELNSQWSNKQDSEPWIRIEILKEQVLEEYLQNEGCPLSVEVARETLMIFDLDEGGTAVDDMLLLRLVSVFYDRFRVYKWSERIEEMSANTIASLPSRDTVRERLFKCE
;
A
#
# COMPACT_ATOMS: atom_id res chain seq x y z
N MET A 1 -11.11 -12.61 0.96
CA MET A 1 -9.88 -12.40 1.72
C MET A 1 -9.31 -11.09 1.24
N SER A 2 -9.07 -10.11 2.12
CA SER A 2 -8.42 -8.85 1.72
C SER A 2 -6.97 -9.16 1.33
N SER A 3 -6.49 -8.50 0.27
CA SER A 3 -5.09 -8.60 -0.13
C SER A 3 -4.25 -7.81 0.85
N ARG A 4 -3.43 -8.47 1.67
CA ARG A 4 -2.47 -7.79 2.56
C ARG A 4 -1.06 -7.91 1.99
N TYR A 5 -0.27 -6.84 2.08
CA TYR A 5 1.12 -6.82 1.61
C TYR A 5 2.03 -6.30 2.71
N ALA A 6 3.31 -6.68 2.62
CA ALA A 6 4.33 -6.20 3.53
C ALA A 6 5.57 -5.74 2.76
N VAL A 7 6.23 -4.69 3.25
CA VAL A 7 7.49 -4.19 2.70
C VAL A 7 8.50 -4.11 3.84
N VAL A 8 9.66 -4.74 3.67
CA VAL A 8 10.75 -4.69 4.64
C VAL A 8 11.79 -3.68 4.18
N LEU A 9 11.97 -2.64 4.98
CA LEU A 9 12.92 -1.57 4.72
C LEU A 9 14.21 -1.83 5.49
N GLY A 10 15.32 -1.77 4.76
CA GLY A 10 16.63 -1.97 5.33
C GLY A 10 17.05 -0.84 6.29
N PRO A 11 18.14 -1.03 7.05
CA PRO A 11 18.61 -0.07 8.04
C PRO A 11 18.84 1.33 7.46
N GLY A 12 18.29 2.35 8.12
CA GLY A 12 18.47 3.76 7.72
C GLY A 12 17.73 4.17 6.45
N SER A 13 16.81 3.34 5.95
CA SER A 13 15.96 3.70 4.81
C SER A 13 15.09 4.91 5.14
N ILE A 14 15.03 5.86 4.19
CA ILE A 14 14.16 7.03 4.30
C ILE A 14 12.93 6.78 3.43
N LEU A 15 11.74 6.89 4.03
CA LEU A 15 10.50 6.80 3.27
C LEU A 15 10.39 7.95 2.26
N PRO A 16 9.86 7.70 1.06
CA PRO A 16 9.58 8.77 0.11
C PRO A 16 8.59 9.78 0.71
N ASP A 17 8.61 11.02 0.22
CA ASP A 17 7.54 11.97 0.54
C ASP A 17 6.17 11.40 0.16
N ARG A 18 5.11 11.72 0.93
CA ARG A 18 3.74 11.23 0.68
C ARG A 18 3.26 11.62 -0.72
N GLY A 19 3.47 12.87 -1.12
CA GLY A 19 3.10 13.36 -2.45
C GLY A 19 3.86 12.63 -3.54
N PHE A 20 5.16 12.39 -3.33
CA PHE A 20 5.96 11.57 -4.24
C PHE A 20 5.38 10.15 -4.35
N LEU A 21 5.09 9.48 -3.23
CA LEU A 21 4.51 8.14 -3.19
C LEU A 21 3.21 8.06 -3.99
N ILE A 22 2.28 8.98 -3.73
CA ILE A 22 0.98 9.06 -4.44
C ILE A 22 1.20 9.27 -5.95
N SER A 23 2.08 10.20 -6.33
CA SER A 23 2.34 10.52 -7.74
C SER A 23 2.98 9.35 -8.52
N GLN A 24 3.79 8.53 -7.86
CA GLN A 24 4.41 7.34 -8.46
C GLN A 24 3.40 6.18 -8.55
N ALA A 25 2.56 6.03 -7.54
CA ALA A 25 1.53 5.00 -7.52
C ALA A 25 0.48 5.27 -8.60
N TRP A 26 -0.20 6.42 -8.54
CA TRP A 26 -1.43 6.66 -9.30
C TRP A 26 -1.40 7.91 -10.18
N GLY A 27 -0.41 8.78 -9.99
CA GLY A 27 -0.27 10.02 -10.75
C GLY A 27 -1.14 11.14 -10.19
N ASP A 28 -1.64 11.99 -11.08
CA ASP A 28 -2.52 13.10 -10.73
C ASP A 28 -3.97 12.61 -10.61
N VAL A 29 -4.31 12.12 -9.43
CA VAL A 29 -5.66 11.67 -9.05
C VAL A 29 -6.05 12.29 -7.70
N PRO A 30 -7.34 12.56 -7.45
CA PRO A 30 -7.80 13.12 -6.19
C PRO A 30 -7.67 12.07 -5.08
N VAL A 31 -6.87 12.40 -4.07
CA VAL A 31 -6.57 11.51 -2.93
C VAL A 31 -6.85 12.25 -1.62
N SER A 32 -7.69 11.63 -0.80
CA SER A 32 -7.82 11.96 0.62
C SER A 32 -6.79 11.15 1.42
N TYR A 33 -6.23 11.74 2.48
CA TYR A 33 -5.30 11.03 3.35
C TYR A 33 -5.51 11.38 4.83
N VAL A 34 -5.17 10.44 5.71
CA VAL A 34 -5.09 10.64 7.16
C VAL A 34 -3.77 10.05 7.65
N GLN A 35 -3.05 10.80 8.49
CA GLN A 35 -1.77 10.36 9.07
C GLN A 35 -1.60 10.96 10.47
N ASP A 36 -0.84 10.29 11.32
CA ASP A 36 -0.62 10.70 12.72
C ASP A 36 0.54 11.70 12.90
N HIS A 37 1.39 11.86 11.90
CA HIS A 37 2.47 12.85 11.90
C HIS A 37 2.55 13.58 10.56
N GLU A 38 3.13 14.78 10.52
CA GLU A 38 3.29 15.52 9.26
C GLU A 38 4.29 14.85 8.31
N ILE A 39 5.40 14.38 8.88
CA ILE A 39 6.49 13.71 8.18
C ILE A 39 6.18 12.22 8.07
N PHE A 40 6.04 11.71 6.84
CA PHE A 40 5.66 10.30 6.61
C PHE A 40 6.64 9.30 7.25
N ASN A 41 7.94 9.65 7.28
CA ASN A 41 8.95 8.82 7.94
C ASN A 41 8.76 8.69 9.45
N GLU A 42 8.00 9.58 10.08
CA GLU A 42 7.73 9.60 11.52
C GLU A 42 6.32 9.10 11.85
N CYS A 43 5.50 8.83 10.83
CA CYS A 43 4.16 8.27 11.00
C CYS A 43 4.22 6.83 11.52
N ARG A 44 3.21 6.47 12.31
CA ARG A 44 2.87 5.06 12.60
C ARG A 44 1.87 4.52 11.61
N PHE A 45 1.07 5.39 11.00
CA PHE A 45 0.18 4.99 9.91
C PHE A 45 -0.05 6.09 8.88
N LEU A 46 -0.47 5.67 7.69
CA LEU A 46 -0.98 6.52 6.63
C LEU A 46 -2.15 5.82 5.96
N ASP A 47 -3.33 6.42 6.07
CA ASP A 47 -4.52 5.97 5.35
C ASP A 47 -4.66 6.81 4.07
N LEU A 48 -4.87 6.16 2.94
CA LEU A 48 -5.04 6.77 1.62
C LEU A 48 -6.36 6.34 1.00
N LYS A 49 -7.11 7.27 0.44
CA LYS A 49 -8.33 6.97 -0.32
C LYS A 49 -8.36 7.77 -1.61
N ILE A 50 -8.51 7.08 -2.73
CA ILE A 50 -8.72 7.74 -4.02
C ILE A 50 -10.21 8.06 -4.17
N ASN A 51 -10.54 9.34 -4.35
CA ASN A 51 -11.90 9.84 -4.49
C ASN A 51 -12.39 9.62 -5.93
N LYS A 52 -12.78 8.40 -6.27
CA LYS A 52 -13.07 8.02 -7.68
C LYS A 52 -14.22 8.83 -8.29
N TRP A 53 -15.21 9.22 -7.50
CA TRP A 53 -16.34 10.04 -7.95
C TRP A 53 -15.93 11.42 -8.45
N GLU A 54 -14.81 11.99 -7.96
CA GLU A 54 -14.26 13.25 -8.45
C GLU A 54 -13.64 13.11 -9.84
N LEU A 55 -13.16 11.91 -10.19
CA LEU A 55 -12.66 11.60 -11.53
C LEU A 55 -13.81 11.37 -12.52
N ASN A 56 -14.83 10.64 -12.08
CA ASN A 56 -16.02 10.36 -12.88
C ASN A 56 -17.21 10.04 -11.96
N SER A 57 -18.27 10.84 -12.04
CA SER A 57 -19.47 10.69 -11.20
C SER A 57 -20.20 9.36 -11.37
N GLN A 58 -19.94 8.61 -12.45
CA GLN A 58 -20.50 7.26 -12.63
C GLN A 58 -20.00 6.27 -11.58
N TRP A 59 -18.88 6.53 -10.91
CA TRP A 59 -18.40 5.72 -9.78
C TRP A 59 -19.42 5.62 -8.66
N SER A 60 -20.21 6.67 -8.42
CA SER A 60 -21.26 6.67 -7.40
C SER A 60 -22.34 5.60 -7.63
N ASN A 61 -22.44 5.05 -8.84
CA ASN A 61 -23.37 3.96 -9.17
C ASN A 61 -22.69 2.58 -9.27
N LYS A 62 -21.35 2.53 -9.22
CA LYS A 62 -20.56 1.29 -9.38
C LYS A 62 -19.90 0.82 -8.09
N GLN A 63 -19.78 1.70 -7.10
CA GLN A 63 -19.06 1.43 -5.88
C GLN A 63 -19.91 1.81 -4.67
N ASP A 64 -20.26 0.79 -3.87
CA ASP A 64 -21.05 0.96 -2.65
C ASP A 64 -20.18 1.38 -1.45
N SER A 65 -18.90 0.98 -1.43
CA SER A 65 -17.94 1.33 -0.38
C SER A 65 -16.68 1.96 -0.97
N GLU A 66 -16.15 3.01 -0.37
CA GLU A 66 -14.88 3.63 -0.77
C GLU A 66 -13.78 3.28 0.24
N PRO A 67 -13.08 2.16 0.06
CA PRO A 67 -12.16 1.68 1.08
C PRO A 67 -10.91 2.55 1.16
N TRP A 68 -10.40 2.66 2.39
CA TRP A 68 -9.09 3.21 2.67
C TRP A 68 -8.04 2.12 2.47
N ILE A 69 -6.93 2.51 1.83
CA ILE A 69 -5.69 1.75 1.85
C ILE A 69 -4.92 2.23 3.08
N ARG A 70 -4.79 1.34 4.06
CA ARG A 70 -4.03 1.62 5.28
C ARG A 70 -2.61 1.13 5.13
N ILE A 71 -1.67 1.99 5.51
CA ILE A 71 -0.25 1.68 5.61
C ILE A 71 0.11 1.78 7.09
N GLU A 72 0.44 0.65 7.73
CA GLU A 72 0.98 0.63 9.08
C GLU A 72 2.50 0.56 9.03
N ILE A 73 3.18 1.38 9.83
CA ILE A 73 4.64 1.49 9.88
C ILE A 73 5.11 1.03 11.26
N LEU A 74 5.73 -0.14 11.30
CA LEU A 74 6.18 -0.80 12.52
C LEU A 74 7.69 -0.67 12.67
N LYS A 75 8.11 -0.18 13.83
CA LYS A 75 9.52 0.05 14.19
C LYS A 75 9.78 -0.40 15.63
N GLU A 76 11.03 -0.78 15.89
CA GLU A 76 11.55 -1.02 17.25
C GLU A 76 10.61 -1.92 18.07
N GLN A 77 10.20 -1.47 19.27
CA GLN A 77 9.35 -2.24 20.18
C GLN A 77 8.01 -2.65 19.56
N VAL A 78 7.38 -1.79 18.76
CA VAL A 78 6.08 -2.09 18.14
C VAL A 78 6.24 -3.22 17.11
N LEU A 79 7.35 -3.23 16.38
CA LEU A 79 7.67 -4.32 15.45
C LEU A 79 7.96 -5.61 16.21
N GLU A 80 8.68 -5.55 17.33
CA GLU A 80 8.94 -6.71 18.18
C GLU A 80 7.64 -7.36 18.67
N GLU A 81 6.74 -6.55 19.23
CA GLU A 81 5.44 -6.99 19.74
C GLU A 81 4.58 -7.60 18.62
N TYR A 82 4.59 -6.98 17.43
CA TYR A 82 3.87 -7.50 16.27
C TYR A 82 4.37 -8.90 15.85
N LEU A 83 5.68 -9.08 15.71
CA LEU A 83 6.26 -10.37 15.28
C LEU A 83 5.99 -11.48 16.31
N GLN A 84 6.00 -11.16 17.60
CA GLN A 84 5.71 -12.11 18.68
C GLN A 84 4.24 -12.52 18.72
N ASN A 85 3.32 -11.57 18.52
CA ASN A 85 1.87 -11.81 18.63
C ASN A 85 1.26 -12.46 17.39
N GLU A 86 1.67 -12.01 16.20
CA GLU A 86 1.06 -12.44 14.92
C GLU A 86 1.75 -13.68 14.32
N GLY A 87 2.84 -14.17 14.93
CA GLY A 87 3.60 -15.30 14.42
C GLY A 87 4.11 -15.07 13.00
N CYS A 88 4.42 -13.81 12.65
CA CYS A 88 4.79 -13.42 11.29
C CYS A 88 6.10 -14.13 10.89
N PRO A 89 6.11 -14.96 9.83
CA PRO A 89 7.30 -15.72 9.42
C PRO A 89 8.37 -14.88 8.72
N LEU A 90 8.17 -13.55 8.62
CA LEU A 90 9.15 -12.67 7.99
C LEU A 90 10.42 -12.59 8.84
N SER A 91 11.56 -12.85 8.23
CA SER A 91 12.87 -12.63 8.85
C SER A 91 13.21 -11.15 8.80
N VAL A 92 12.87 -10.44 9.88
CA VAL A 92 13.10 -9.00 10.06
C VAL A 92 14.01 -8.75 11.27
N GLU A 93 15.08 -7.99 11.09
CA GLU A 93 15.96 -7.56 12.17
C GLU A 93 15.35 -6.33 12.88
N VAL A 94 14.55 -6.61 13.92
CA VAL A 94 13.78 -5.62 14.70
C VAL A 94 14.56 -4.35 15.06
N ALA A 95 15.83 -4.50 15.45
CA ALA A 95 16.67 -3.40 15.93
C ALA A 95 17.06 -2.39 14.83
N ARG A 96 16.87 -2.73 13.55
CA ARG A 96 17.38 -1.94 12.43
C ARG A 96 16.40 -1.77 11.29
N GLU A 97 15.51 -2.72 11.08
CA GLU A 97 14.57 -2.72 9.96
C GLU A 97 13.23 -2.09 10.36
N THR A 98 12.53 -1.59 9.34
CA THR A 98 11.15 -1.11 9.46
C THR A 98 10.27 -2.02 8.61
N LEU A 99 9.13 -2.44 9.17
CA LEU A 99 8.12 -3.22 8.45
C LEU A 99 6.94 -2.30 8.13
N MET A 100 6.58 -2.21 6.86
CA MET A 100 5.34 -1.57 6.44
C MET A 100 4.33 -2.63 6.05
N ILE A 101 3.10 -2.49 6.55
CA ILE A 101 1.98 -3.39 6.23
C ILE A 101 0.93 -2.58 5.49
N PHE A 102 0.42 -3.14 4.38
CA PHE A 102 -0.59 -2.51 3.55
C PHE A 102 -1.84 -3.39 3.50
N ASP A 103 -3.00 -2.81 3.77
CA ASP A 103 -4.29 -3.51 3.74
C ASP A 103 -5.42 -2.60 3.22
N LEU A 104 -6.53 -3.22 2.83
CA LEU A 104 -7.79 -2.52 2.54
C LEU A 104 -8.72 -2.69 3.75
N ASP A 105 -8.97 -1.60 4.48
CA ASP A 105 -9.64 -1.64 5.80
C ASP A 105 -11.02 -2.30 5.79
N GLU A 106 -11.79 -2.13 4.71
CA GLU A 106 -13.14 -2.68 4.56
C GLU A 106 -13.25 -3.69 3.40
N GLY A 107 -12.11 -4.23 2.96
CA GLY A 107 -12.02 -4.92 1.67
C GLY A 107 -12.23 -3.95 0.50
N GLY A 108 -12.47 -4.45 -0.70
CA GLY A 108 -12.65 -3.58 -1.86
C GLY A 108 -13.06 -4.31 -3.11
N THR A 109 -13.24 -3.54 -4.18
CA THR A 109 -13.44 -4.07 -5.52
C THR A 109 -12.11 -4.48 -6.15
N ALA A 110 -12.14 -5.16 -7.31
CA ALA A 110 -10.94 -5.47 -8.06
C ALA A 110 -10.10 -4.24 -8.44
N VAL A 111 -10.74 -3.06 -8.54
CA VAL A 111 -10.07 -1.79 -8.80
C VAL A 111 -9.32 -1.34 -7.57
N ASP A 112 -9.89 -1.48 -6.38
CA ASP A 112 -9.23 -1.16 -5.12
C ASP A 112 -8.02 -2.06 -4.86
N ASP A 113 -8.14 -3.36 -5.14
CA ASP A 113 -7.00 -4.29 -5.11
C ASP A 113 -5.89 -3.87 -6.09
N MET A 114 -6.26 -3.44 -7.31
CA MET A 114 -5.30 -2.93 -8.29
C MET A 114 -4.61 -1.66 -7.80
N LEU A 115 -5.33 -0.75 -7.15
CA LEU A 115 -4.79 0.49 -6.59
C LEU A 115 -3.80 0.21 -5.45
N LEU A 116 -4.18 -0.66 -4.52
CA LEU A 116 -3.30 -1.14 -3.44
C LEU A 116 -2.02 -1.76 -4.01
N LEU A 117 -2.17 -2.69 -4.96
CA LEU A 117 -1.03 -3.39 -5.54
C LEU A 117 -0.09 -2.44 -6.31
N ARG A 118 -0.68 -1.44 -6.99
CA ARG A 118 0.10 -0.39 -7.66
C ARG A 118 0.87 0.47 -6.66
N LEU A 119 0.29 0.81 -5.52
CA LEU A 119 0.99 1.53 -4.45
C LEU A 119 2.17 0.71 -3.90
N VAL A 120 1.93 -0.56 -3.59
CA VAL A 120 2.96 -1.50 -3.10
C VAL A 120 4.10 -1.64 -4.11
N SER A 121 3.81 -1.64 -5.41
CA SER A 121 4.82 -1.77 -6.47
C SER A 121 5.85 -0.64 -6.49
N VAL A 122 5.55 0.53 -5.92
CA VAL A 122 6.51 1.66 -5.83
C VAL A 122 7.74 1.30 -4.99
N PHE A 123 7.61 0.34 -4.07
CA PHE A 123 8.68 -0.08 -3.18
C PHE A 123 9.56 -1.20 -3.75
N TYR A 124 9.12 -1.86 -4.83
CA TYR A 124 9.70 -3.11 -5.29
C TYR A 124 11.18 -3.01 -5.69
N ASP A 125 11.56 -1.96 -6.41
CA ASP A 125 12.93 -1.82 -6.93
C ASP A 125 13.99 -1.62 -5.83
N ARG A 126 13.55 -1.29 -4.61
CA ARG A 126 14.44 -0.90 -3.51
C ARG A 126 14.32 -1.79 -2.29
N PHE A 127 13.19 -2.46 -2.11
CA PHE A 127 12.85 -3.15 -0.89
C PHE A 127 12.26 -4.52 -1.16
N ARG A 128 12.35 -5.41 -0.16
CA ARG A 128 11.73 -6.73 -0.24
C ARG A 128 10.23 -6.56 -0.02
N VAL A 129 9.45 -6.99 -0.98
CA VAL A 129 7.98 -6.89 -0.97
C VAL A 129 7.40 -8.28 -0.87
N TYR A 130 6.45 -8.45 0.05
CA TYR A 130 5.80 -9.71 0.34
C TYR A 130 4.29 -9.58 0.16
N LYS A 131 3.66 -10.64 -0.34
CA LYS A 131 2.21 -10.79 -0.39
C LYS A 131 1.77 -11.76 0.70
N TRP A 132 0.76 -11.36 1.47
CA TRP A 132 0.07 -12.22 2.41
C TRP A 132 -1.10 -12.91 1.69
N SER A 133 -1.03 -14.24 1.60
CA SER A 133 -2.11 -15.08 1.06
C SER A 133 -2.36 -16.24 2.03
N GLU A 134 -2.49 -17.48 1.56
CA GLU A 134 -2.40 -18.66 2.43
C GLU A 134 -1.02 -18.79 3.09
N ARG A 135 0.01 -18.23 2.44
CA ARG A 135 1.38 -18.10 2.94
C ARG A 135 1.92 -16.70 2.64
N ILE A 136 3.00 -16.34 3.32
CA ILE A 136 3.75 -15.13 3.00
C ILE A 136 4.77 -15.48 1.92
N GLU A 137 4.69 -14.80 0.78
CA GLU A 137 5.54 -15.05 -0.38
C GLU A 137 6.20 -13.75 -0.84
N GLU A 138 7.49 -13.80 -1.15
CA GLU A 138 8.20 -12.67 -1.73
C GLU A 138 7.74 -12.45 -3.18
N MET A 139 7.46 -11.21 -3.54
CA MET A 139 7.00 -10.86 -4.87
C MET A 139 8.13 -10.99 -5.88
N SER A 140 7.86 -11.65 -7.00
CA SER A 140 8.83 -11.77 -8.09
C SER A 140 8.80 -10.56 -9.03
N ALA A 141 9.90 -10.32 -9.73
CA ALA A 141 9.98 -9.23 -10.71
C ALA A 141 8.96 -9.44 -11.84
N ASN A 142 8.69 -10.70 -12.20
CA ASN A 142 7.67 -11.05 -13.19
C ASN A 142 6.26 -10.67 -12.72
N THR A 143 5.96 -10.87 -11.42
CA THR A 143 4.67 -10.47 -10.83
C THR A 143 4.48 -8.96 -10.96
N ILE A 144 5.52 -8.19 -10.63
CA ILE A 144 5.48 -6.72 -10.68
C ILE A 144 5.42 -6.21 -12.13
N ALA A 145 6.20 -6.80 -13.04
CA ALA A 145 6.19 -6.45 -14.46
C ALA A 145 4.85 -6.73 -15.14
N SER A 146 4.05 -7.66 -14.60
CA SER A 146 2.71 -7.98 -15.10
C SER A 146 1.63 -7.01 -14.62
N LEU A 147 1.94 -6.12 -13.68
CA LEU A 147 0.98 -5.17 -13.13
C LEU A 147 0.62 -4.09 -14.15
N PRO A 148 -0.63 -3.60 -14.15
CA PRO A 148 -1.01 -2.45 -14.96
C PRO A 148 -0.09 -1.25 -14.68
N SER A 149 0.33 -0.58 -15.76
CA SER A 149 1.09 0.65 -15.64
C SER A 149 0.26 1.73 -14.91
N ARG A 150 0.92 2.75 -14.35
CA ARG A 150 0.24 3.90 -13.75
C ARG A 150 -0.78 4.53 -14.71
N ASP A 151 -0.44 4.65 -15.99
CA ASP A 151 -1.32 5.25 -17.00
C ASP A 151 -2.54 4.35 -17.27
N THR A 152 -2.35 3.03 -17.29
CA THR A 152 -3.43 2.05 -17.40
C THR A 152 -4.37 2.09 -16.20
N VAL A 153 -3.82 2.20 -14.98
CA VAL A 153 -4.62 2.37 -13.75
C VAL A 153 -5.48 3.63 -13.84
N ARG A 154 -4.86 4.74 -14.25
CA ARG A 154 -5.56 6.02 -14.40
C ARG A 154 -6.66 5.96 -15.47
N GLU A 155 -6.40 5.34 -16.61
CA GLU A 155 -7.39 5.15 -17.67
C GLU A 155 -8.61 4.37 -17.17
N ARG A 156 -8.38 3.27 -16.44
CA ARG A 156 -9.46 2.48 -15.82
C ARG A 156 -10.29 3.29 -14.82
N LEU A 157 -9.62 4.08 -13.97
CA LEU A 157 -10.30 5.01 -13.08
C LEU A 157 -11.22 5.99 -13.84
N PHE A 158 -10.78 6.54 -14.97
CA PHE A 158 -11.63 7.46 -15.76
C PHE A 158 -12.79 6.75 -16.47
N LYS A 159 -12.60 5.51 -16.91
CA LYS A 159 -13.64 4.70 -17.58
C LYS A 159 -14.61 4.00 -16.62
N CYS A 160 -14.36 4.11 -15.32
CA CYS A 160 -15.06 3.38 -14.29
C CYS A 160 -14.95 1.85 -14.43
N GLU A 161 -13.74 1.36 -14.72
CA GLU A 161 -13.41 -0.06 -14.96
C GLU A 161 -12.53 -0.65 -13.88
#